data_AF-A0A9Q1C780-F1
#
_entry.id   AF-A0A9Q1C780-F1
#
_cell.length_a   1.000
_cell.length_b   1.000
_cell.length_c   1.000
_cell.angle_alpha   90.00
_cell.angle_beta   90.00
_cell.angle_gamma   90.00
#
_symmetry.space_group_name_H-M   'P 1'
#
loop_
_entity.id
_entity.type
_entity.pdbx_description
1 polymer ?
#
loop_
_entity_poly.entity_id
_entity_poly.type
_entity_poly.pdbx_seq_one_letter_code
_entity_poly.pdbx_strand_id
1 'polypeptide(L)'
;MREGAHLVFIESELENKKVSHLAKEVSHLAKVARKEGNNRWWIGLTDKDTEVFIFTSTGVWKWYNVSLNYDNWSERQPDNARGNEDCGELGFKWSGENAFWNDARCTQQKKFICESGFGNDL
;
A
#
# COMPACT_ATOMS: atom_id res chain seq x y z
N MET A 1 -1.21 -14.15 4.96
CA MET A 1 -2.00 -13.14 5.70
C MET A 1 -2.77 -13.85 6.80
N ARG A 2 -3.06 -13.19 7.92
CA ARG A 2 -3.94 -13.76 8.96
C ARG A 2 -5.39 -13.62 8.52
N GLU A 3 -6.27 -14.48 9.02
CA GLU A 3 -7.70 -14.41 8.73
C GLU A 3 -8.24 -13.02 9.09
N GLY A 4 -8.95 -12.39 8.14
CA GLY A 4 -9.51 -11.05 8.31
C GLY A 4 -8.54 -9.87 8.09
N ALA A 5 -7.42 -10.07 7.39
CA ALA A 5 -6.48 -9.00 7.01
C ALA A 5 -6.20 -9.01 5.50
N HIS A 6 -5.94 -7.83 4.94
CA HIS A 6 -5.55 -7.62 3.54
C HIS A 6 -4.38 -6.65 3.43
N LEU A 7 -3.86 -6.44 2.22
CA LEU A 7 -2.92 -5.35 1.96
C LEU A 7 -3.61 -4.01 2.25
N VAL A 8 -2.86 -3.08 2.83
CA VAL A 8 -3.41 -1.78 3.24
C VAL A 8 -3.92 -0.99 2.03
N PHE A 9 -5.16 -0.55 2.09
CA PHE A 9 -5.78 0.33 1.13
C PHE A 9 -5.87 1.72 1.76
N ILE A 10 -5.04 2.66 1.29
CA ILE A 10 -4.87 3.95 1.97
C ILE A 10 -5.93 4.94 1.49
N GLU A 11 -6.87 5.32 2.36
CA GLU A 11 -8.07 6.09 2.04
C GLU A 11 -8.02 7.56 2.49
N SER A 12 -6.98 7.95 3.23
CA SER A 12 -6.84 9.33 3.72
C SER A 12 -5.40 9.79 3.92
N GLU A 13 -5.20 11.11 3.95
CA GLU A 13 -3.90 11.71 4.26
C GLU A 13 -3.40 11.31 5.66
N LEU A 14 -4.32 11.22 6.63
CA LEU A 14 -3.99 10.81 7.99
C LEU A 14 -3.48 9.37 8.02
N GLU A 15 -4.14 8.48 7.28
CA GLU A 15 -3.73 7.09 7.18
C GLU A 15 -2.39 6.97 6.44
N ASN A 16 -2.20 7.67 5.32
CA ASN A 16 -0.92 7.70 4.59
C ASN A 16 0.24 8.13 5.50
N LYS A 17 0.03 9.13 6.38
CA LYS A 17 1.02 9.55 7.38
C LYS A 17 1.32 8.45 8.40
N LYS A 18 0.29 7.75 8.92
CA LYS A 18 0.46 6.64 9.87
C LYS A 18 1.21 5.47 9.23
N VAL A 19 0.76 5.02 8.06
CA VAL A 19 1.32 3.90 7.31
C VAL A 19 2.77 4.17 6.91
N SER A 20 3.06 5.37 6.38
CA SER A 20 4.42 5.77 6.01
C SER A 20 5.36 5.87 7.21
N HIS A 21 4.88 6.38 8.35
CA HIS A 21 5.67 6.43 9.58
C HIS A 21 6.09 5.02 10.02
N LEU A 22 5.14 4.09 10.11
CA LEU A 22 5.40 2.69 10.49
C LEU A 22 6.37 2.01 9.51
N ALA A 23 6.15 2.18 8.20
CA ALA A 23 7.04 1.62 7.18
C ALA A 23 8.47 2.19 7.28
N LYS A 24 8.61 3.48 7.63
CA LYS A 24 9.91 4.13 7.83
C LYS A 24 10.63 3.59 9.07
N GLU A 25 9.92 3.42 10.18
CA GLU A 25 10.46 2.83 11.41
C GLU A 25 10.95 1.40 11.17
N VAL A 26 10.13 0.55 10.53
CA VAL A 26 10.54 -0.83 10.23
C VAL A 26 11.71 -0.87 9.23
N SER A 27 11.76 0.04 8.26
CA SER A 27 12.90 0.18 7.35
C SER A 27 14.17 0.58 8.10
N HIS A 28 14.06 1.49 9.07
CA HIS A 28 15.18 1.90 9.92
C HIS A 28 15.68 0.73 10.80
N LEU A 29 14.77 -0.01 11.45
CA LEU A 29 15.12 -1.18 12.26
C LEU A 29 15.80 -2.26 11.42
N ALA A 30 15.33 -2.51 10.20
CA ALA A 30 15.97 -3.46 9.28
C ALA A 30 17.40 -3.06 8.91
N LYS A 31 17.63 -1.76 8.69
CA LYS A 31 18.98 -1.20 8.43
C LYS A 31 19.90 -1.35 9.64
N VAL A 32 19.41 -1.04 10.85
CA VAL A 32 20.17 -1.22 12.09
C VAL A 32 20.54 -2.69 12.30
N ALA A 33 19.63 -3.62 11.98
CA ALA A 33 19.84 -5.05 12.06
C ALA A 33 20.68 -5.66 10.93
N ARG A 34 21.17 -4.86 9.96
CA ARG A 34 21.86 -5.31 8.73
C ARG A 34 21.06 -6.34 7.93
N LYS A 35 19.74 -6.16 7.91
CA LYS A 35 18.76 -6.95 7.15
C LYS A 35 17.98 -6.05 6.19
N GLU A 36 18.61 -5.01 5.66
CA GLU A 36 17.96 -4.18 4.64
C GLU A 36 17.61 -4.99 3.39
N GLY A 37 16.63 -4.50 2.66
CA GLY A 37 16.19 -5.05 1.39
C GLY A 37 15.60 -3.93 0.56
N ASN A 38 14.59 -4.24 -0.25
CA ASN A 38 13.84 -3.19 -0.91
C ASN A 38 13.21 -2.25 0.15
N ASN A 39 13.41 -0.94 -0.01
CA ASN A 39 12.85 0.10 0.86
C ASN A 39 11.48 0.60 0.37
N ARG A 40 10.92 -0.03 -0.67
CA ARG A 40 9.55 0.15 -1.11
C ARG A 40 8.66 -0.97 -0.57
N TRP A 41 7.38 -0.67 -0.39
CA TRP A 41 6.43 -1.49 0.33
C TRP A 41 5.18 -1.72 -0.50
N TRP A 42 4.74 -2.96 -0.66
CA TRP A 42 3.47 -3.25 -1.31
C TRP A 42 2.29 -2.75 -0.48
N ILE A 43 1.35 -2.09 -1.17
CA ILE A 43 0.04 -1.65 -0.68
C ILE A 43 -1.07 -2.27 -1.55
N GLY A 44 -2.32 -2.13 -1.14
CA GLY A 44 -3.49 -2.80 -1.72
C GLY A 44 -4.00 -2.21 -3.05
N LEU A 45 -3.18 -1.46 -3.78
CA LEU A 45 -3.54 -0.91 -5.09
C LEU A 45 -3.16 -1.89 -6.21
N THR A 46 -4.10 -2.20 -7.10
CA THR A 46 -3.84 -2.95 -8.33
C THR A 46 -4.85 -2.55 -9.40
N ASP A 47 -4.43 -2.57 -10.66
CA ASP A 47 -5.31 -2.37 -11.82
C ASP A 47 -5.83 -3.69 -12.42
N LYS A 48 -5.33 -4.85 -11.93
CA LYS A 48 -5.75 -6.19 -12.38
C LYS A 48 -7.16 -6.55 -11.93
N ASP A 49 -7.58 -6.02 -10.78
CA ASP A 49 -8.87 -6.27 -10.17
C ASP A 49 -9.41 -4.95 -9.62
N THR A 50 -10.13 -4.18 -10.46
CA THR A 50 -10.81 -2.94 -10.03
C THR A 50 -12.05 -3.22 -9.16
N GLU A 51 -12.26 -4.48 -8.80
CA GLU A 51 -13.33 -4.96 -7.93
C GLU A 51 -12.72 -5.75 -6.78
N VAL A 52 -12.53 -5.11 -5.62
CA VAL A 52 -12.06 -5.81 -4.42
C VAL A 52 -13.26 -6.43 -3.72
N PHE A 53 -13.23 -7.76 -3.56
CA PHE A 53 -14.16 -8.51 -2.73
C PHE A 53 -13.80 -8.31 -1.25
N ILE A 54 -14.57 -7.48 -0.55
CA ILE A 54 -14.37 -7.25 0.88
C ILE A 54 -15.34 -8.13 1.67
N PHE A 55 -14.81 -8.93 2.60
CA PHE A 55 -15.60 -9.65 3.59
C PHE A 55 -15.88 -8.72 4.77
N THR A 56 -17.12 -8.30 4.95
CA THR A 56 -17.48 -7.37 6.02
C THR A 56 -17.44 -8.05 7.38
N SER A 57 -17.35 -7.26 8.46
CA SER A 57 -17.56 -7.73 9.84
C SER A 57 -18.94 -8.35 10.08
N THR A 58 -19.89 -8.16 9.15
CA THR A 58 -21.21 -8.81 9.14
C THR A 58 -21.23 -10.14 8.37
N GLY A 59 -20.10 -10.60 7.85
CA GLY A 59 -19.98 -11.86 7.11
C GLY A 59 -20.50 -11.82 5.67
N VAL A 60 -20.60 -10.63 5.06
CA VAL A 60 -21.15 -10.45 3.72
C VAL A 60 -20.03 -10.02 2.77
N TRP A 61 -20.00 -10.60 1.58
CA TRP A 61 -19.15 -10.13 0.49
C TRP A 61 -19.75 -8.87 -0.12
N LYS A 62 -19.01 -7.77 -0.11
CA LYS A 62 -19.39 -6.53 -0.78
C LYS A 62 -18.42 -6.22 -1.91
N TRP A 63 -18.99 -5.75 -3.02
CA TRP A 63 -18.27 -5.07 -4.08
C TRP A 63 -17.83 -3.71 -3.55
N TYR A 64 -16.53 -3.50 -3.39
CA TYR A 64 -15.98 -2.19 -3.07
C TYR A 64 -15.43 -1.58 -4.35
N ASN A 65 -16.19 -0.63 -4.91
CA ASN A 65 -15.68 0.23 -5.98
C ASN A 65 -14.86 1.31 -5.31
N VAL A 66 -13.56 1.07 -5.23
CA VAL A 66 -12.65 1.98 -4.57
C VAL A 66 -12.30 3.13 -5.49
N SER A 67 -13.28 4.04 -5.65
CA SER A 67 -12.96 5.39 -6.07
C SER A 67 -12.04 5.98 -5.00
N LEU A 68 -10.75 6.03 -5.31
CA LEU A 68 -9.75 6.68 -4.47
C LEU A 68 -10.16 8.14 -4.28
N ASN A 69 -10.78 8.46 -3.14
CA ASN A 69 -11.03 9.84 -2.73
C ASN A 69 -9.75 10.54 -2.25
N TYR A 70 -8.69 9.76 -2.08
CA TYR A 70 -7.36 10.19 -1.70
C TYR A 70 -6.34 9.42 -2.53
N ASP A 71 -5.32 10.12 -3.00
CA ASP A 71 -4.14 9.51 -3.56
C ASP A 71 -2.88 10.26 -3.12
N ASN A 72 -1.76 9.57 -3.21
CA ASN A 72 -0.44 10.15 -2.94
C ASN A 72 0.58 9.71 -4.00
N TRP A 73 0.11 9.63 -5.26
CA TRP A 73 0.98 9.29 -6.38
C TRP A 73 2.16 10.26 -6.47
N SER A 74 3.34 9.73 -6.79
CA SER A 74 4.46 10.58 -7.19
C SER A 74 4.08 11.33 -8.48
N GLU A 75 4.75 12.46 -8.72
CA GLU A 75 4.60 13.18 -9.98
C GLU A 75 4.74 12.20 -11.17
N ARG A 76 3.75 12.21 -12.06
CA ARG A 76 3.62 11.37 -13.27
C ARG A 76 3.28 9.90 -13.04
N GLN A 77 2.98 9.48 -11.81
CA GLN A 77 2.50 8.15 -11.51
C GLN A 77 0.96 8.11 -11.42
N PRO A 78 0.32 6.96 -11.66
CA PRO A 78 0.91 5.74 -12.20
C PRO A 78 1.31 5.90 -13.68
N ASP A 79 2.45 5.34 -14.10
CA ASP A 79 2.99 5.51 -15.47
C ASP A 79 3.01 4.24 -16.31
N ASN A 80 2.69 3.09 -15.70
CA ASN A 80 2.76 1.77 -16.29
C ASN A 80 4.06 1.51 -17.05
N ALA A 81 5.21 1.76 -16.43
CA ALA A 81 6.49 1.72 -17.13
C ALA A 81 6.72 0.37 -17.82
N ARG A 82 6.95 0.41 -19.14
CA ARG A 82 7.13 -0.77 -20.00
C ARG A 82 5.89 -1.66 -20.10
N GLY A 83 4.72 -1.16 -19.73
CA GLY A 83 3.41 -1.80 -19.90
C GLY A 83 3.19 -3.03 -19.01
N ASN A 84 3.78 -3.06 -17.81
CA ASN A 84 3.63 -4.19 -16.90
C ASN A 84 3.73 -3.83 -15.40
N GLU A 85 3.33 -2.63 -15.02
CA GLU A 85 3.33 -2.15 -13.63
C GLU A 85 1.90 -2.12 -13.07
N ASP A 86 1.47 -3.27 -12.56
CA ASP A 86 0.06 -3.52 -12.23
C ASP A 86 -0.23 -3.48 -10.71
N CYS A 87 0.78 -3.17 -9.87
CA CYS A 87 0.69 -3.20 -8.41
C CYS A 87 1.26 -1.92 -7.79
N GLY A 88 0.52 -1.28 -6.89
CA GLY A 88 0.97 -0.06 -6.22
C GLY A 88 1.91 -0.33 -5.04
N GLU A 89 2.89 0.55 -4.89
CA GLU A 89 3.86 0.53 -3.80
C GLU A 89 4.04 1.90 -3.15
N LEU A 90 4.36 1.89 -1.87
CA LEU A 90 4.78 3.04 -1.09
C LEU A 90 6.31 3.13 -1.06
N GLY A 91 6.85 4.30 -1.40
CA GLY A 91 8.26 4.66 -1.31
C GLY A 91 8.51 5.94 -0.51
N PHE A 92 9.79 6.27 -0.29
CA PHE A 92 10.22 7.48 0.42
C PHE A 92 11.14 8.32 -0.45
N LYS A 93 10.93 9.65 -0.52
CA LYS A 93 11.87 10.55 -1.21
C LYS A 93 13.23 10.54 -0.49
N TRP A 94 14.29 10.94 -1.18
CA TRP A 94 15.65 11.03 -0.62
C TRP A 94 15.74 11.92 0.64
N SER A 95 14.88 12.94 0.76
CA SER A 95 14.76 13.76 1.98
C SER A 95 14.11 13.03 3.16
N GLY A 96 13.53 11.84 2.93
CA GLY A 96 12.97 10.96 3.95
C GLY A 96 11.66 11.44 4.57
N GLU A 97 11.21 12.66 4.29
CA GLU A 97 10.03 13.27 4.94
C GLU A 97 8.72 12.94 4.22
N ASN A 98 8.74 12.80 2.89
CA ASN A 98 7.52 12.58 2.12
C ASN A 98 7.52 11.17 1.52
N ALA A 99 6.51 10.38 1.90
CA ALA A 99 6.16 9.15 1.21
C ALA A 99 5.46 9.46 -0.11
N PHE A 100 5.56 8.56 -1.07
CA PHE A 100 4.90 8.66 -2.37
C PHE A 100 4.48 7.27 -2.86
N TRP A 101 3.52 7.23 -3.75
CA TRP A 101 3.08 6.00 -4.41
C TRP A 101 3.61 5.90 -5.83
N ASN A 102 3.83 4.67 -6.29
CA ASN A 102 4.30 4.31 -7.62
C ASN A 102 3.62 2.99 -8.00
N ASP A 103 3.26 2.79 -9.27
CA ASP A 103 2.91 1.46 -9.76
C ASP A 103 4.20 0.70 -10.08
N ALA A 104 4.21 -0.60 -9.88
CA ALA A 104 5.39 -1.42 -10.09
C ALA A 104 5.00 -2.82 -10.54
N ARG A 105 5.95 -3.48 -11.20
CA ARG A 105 5.82 -4.90 -11.58
C ARG A 105 5.54 -5.77 -10.35
N CYS A 106 4.35 -6.38 -10.29
CA CYS A 106 3.89 -7.19 -9.15
C CYS A 106 4.86 -8.33 -8.73
N THR A 107 5.71 -8.80 -9.64
CA THR A 107 6.66 -9.90 -9.38
C THR A 107 7.88 -9.47 -8.56
N GLN A 108 8.04 -8.18 -8.25
CA GLN A 108 9.16 -7.70 -7.45
C GLN A 108 9.03 -8.17 -5.98
N GLN A 109 10.13 -8.69 -5.41
CA GLN A 109 10.17 -9.05 -4.00
C GLN A 109 10.32 -7.79 -3.14
N LYS A 110 9.30 -7.52 -2.33
CA LYS A 110 9.25 -6.37 -1.41
C LYS A 110 8.60 -6.79 -0.09
N LYS A 111 8.79 -5.96 0.92
CA LYS A 111 7.96 -5.99 2.12
C LYS A 111 6.55 -5.53 1.75
N PHE A 112 5.57 -5.86 2.57
CA PHE A 112 4.18 -5.46 2.37
C PHE A 112 3.59 -4.94 3.67
N ILE A 113 2.57 -4.09 3.56
CA ILE A 113 1.84 -3.57 4.70
C ILE A 113 0.44 -4.16 4.65
N CYS A 114 0.00 -4.71 5.78
CA CYS A 114 -1.36 -5.20 5.94
C CYS A 114 -2.14 -4.29 6.87
N GLU A 115 -3.44 -4.28 6.67
CA GLU A 115 -4.41 -3.72 7.62
C GLU A 115 -5.39 -4.79 8.09
N SER A 116 -6.02 -4.52 9.22
CA SER A 116 -7.02 -5.39 9.84
C SER A 116 -8.07 -4.54 10.53
N GLY A 117 -9.33 -4.86 10.29
CA GLY A 117 -10.47 -4.12 10.84
C GLY A 117 -11.42 -3.71 9.73
N PHE A 118 -12.42 -4.53 9.44
CA PHE A 118 -13.43 -4.19 8.44
C PHE A 118 -14.53 -3.34 9.09
N GLY A 119 -14.67 -2.09 8.68
CA GLY A 119 -15.84 -1.25 8.98
C GLY A 119 -15.78 -0.44 10.28
N ASN A 120 -14.59 -0.13 10.79
CA ASN A 120 -14.40 0.85 11.89
C ASN A 120 -13.51 2.04 11.51
N ASP A 121 -13.18 2.22 10.23
CA ASP A 121 -12.53 3.43 9.73
C ASP A 121 -13.57 4.53 9.43
N LEU A 122 -14.37 4.86 10.46
CA LEU A 122 -15.14 6.10 10.56
C LEU A 122 -14.39 7.12 11.42
#